data_AF-A0AAT9HAW2-F1
#
_entry.id   AF-A0AAT9HAW2-F1
#
_cell.length_a   1.000
_cell.length_b   1.000
_cell.length_c   1.000
_cell.angle_alpha   90.00
_cell.angle_beta   90.00
_cell.angle_gamma   90.00
#
_symmetry.space_group_name_H-M   'P 1'
#
loop_
_entity.id
_entity.type
_entity.pdbx_description
1 polymer ?
#
loop_
_entity_poly.entity_id
_entity_poly.type
_entity_poly.pdbx_seq_one_letter_code
_entity_poly.pdbx_strand_id
1 'polypeptide(L)'
;MLGALTVHTVLVTSDGGMDNAIVVDAARTWLAGGSPYDDRHFLYFPSAVVAAAPQALLPRPVLDVAVPVAVVAALALGWACALRLHRVPLRSRLAALGLLGLAAGFAPFGQLVRLGNWTVTAVLALPLCLLLASRGRWVAAGAVIGVAVALKPLLAPMALLFLFARRWRALAVLVLVPAAASVTAALFLPDPTGFLTRTLPFLVRGDDAFLRLYEASPAAVLPRLGVPEALAVLLGLLAAAAGVVCAYLRWRGPGPTPLRLAETSAALMLSAFLVSRPSYNHYLLVVLPPLLAGLPYAGAVARRPWFWLALVPQLPG
;
A
#
# COMPACT_ATOMS: atom_id res chain seq x y z
N MET A 1 -0.15 13.00 20.37
CA MET A 1 0.14 13.22 18.93
C MET A 1 -0.80 12.45 18.00
N LEU A 2 -0.84 11.11 17.99
CA LEU A 2 -1.77 10.37 17.12
C LEU A 2 -3.24 10.78 17.35
N GLY A 3 -3.65 10.93 18.61
CA GLY A 3 -4.97 11.48 18.94
C GLY A 3 -5.19 12.90 18.40
N ALA A 4 -4.18 13.78 18.51
CA ALA A 4 -4.27 15.15 17.98
C ALA A 4 -4.36 15.18 16.44
N LEU A 5 -3.58 14.34 15.74
CA LEU A 5 -3.68 14.17 14.28
C LEU A 5 -5.05 13.66 13.86
N THR A 6 -5.59 12.69 14.61
CA THR A 6 -6.92 12.11 14.37
C THR A 6 -7.98 13.19 14.54
N VAL A 7 -7.99 13.88 15.69
CA VAL A 7 -8.94 14.97 15.99
C VAL A 7 -8.83 16.07 14.94
N HIS A 8 -7.63 16.51 14.60
CA HIS A 8 -7.44 17.52 13.56
C HIS A 8 -8.03 17.06 12.22
N THR A 9 -7.79 15.80 11.83
CA THR A 9 -8.36 15.23 10.59
C THR A 9 -9.88 15.24 10.61
N VAL A 10 -10.50 14.79 11.72
CA VAL A 10 -11.97 14.83 11.90
C VAL A 10 -12.52 16.24 11.71
N LEU A 11 -11.78 17.27 12.12
CA LEU A 11 -12.21 18.67 12.04
C LEU A 11 -12.04 19.31 10.66
N VAL A 12 -11.12 18.80 9.83
CA VAL A 12 -10.73 19.45 8.55
C VAL A 12 -11.05 18.60 7.31
N THR A 13 -11.60 17.41 7.50
CA THR A 13 -12.00 16.51 6.41
C THR A 13 -13.46 16.09 6.56
N SER A 14 -14.06 15.66 5.46
CA SER A 14 -15.40 15.10 5.40
C SER A 14 -15.38 13.75 4.69
N ASP A 15 -16.45 12.96 4.89
CA ASP A 15 -16.66 11.62 4.35
C ASP A 15 -15.53 10.61 4.71
N GLY A 16 -14.85 10.87 5.83
CA GLY A 16 -13.67 10.10 6.24
C GLY A 16 -12.42 10.30 5.37
N GLY A 17 -12.43 11.30 4.48
CA GLY A 17 -11.33 11.63 3.57
C GLY A 17 -11.64 11.36 2.09
N MET A 18 -11.04 12.16 1.20
CA MET A 18 -11.32 12.16 -0.24
C MET A 18 -11.20 10.77 -0.89
N ASP A 19 -10.16 10.01 -0.56
CA ASP A 19 -9.93 8.70 -1.18
C ASP A 19 -10.89 7.63 -0.63
N ASN A 20 -11.35 7.79 0.62
CA ASN A 20 -12.38 6.92 1.17
C ASN A 20 -13.74 7.22 0.55
N ALA A 21 -14.07 8.49 0.36
CA ALA A 21 -15.33 8.93 -0.26
C ALA A 21 -15.54 8.28 -1.63
N ILE A 22 -14.51 8.25 -2.50
CA ILE A 22 -14.57 7.59 -3.81
C ILE A 22 -15.03 6.12 -3.70
N VAL A 23 -14.51 5.38 -2.71
CA VAL A 23 -14.82 3.96 -2.52
C VAL A 23 -16.21 3.77 -1.90
N VAL A 24 -16.59 4.64 -0.96
CA VAL A 24 -17.92 4.62 -0.33
C VAL A 24 -19.00 5.01 -1.33
N ASP A 25 -18.77 6.02 -2.16
CA ASP A 25 -19.71 6.49 -3.19
C ASP A 25 -19.89 5.47 -4.30
N ALA A 26 -18.82 4.78 -4.69
CA ALA A 26 -18.91 3.59 -5.55
C ALA A 26 -19.85 2.52 -4.97
N ALA A 27 -19.75 2.24 -3.66
CA ALA A 27 -20.64 1.29 -3.01
C ALA A 27 -22.07 1.81 -2.87
N ARG A 28 -22.28 3.10 -2.59
CA ARG A 28 -23.62 3.73 -2.59
C ARG A 28 -24.26 3.67 -3.98
N THR A 29 -23.49 3.92 -5.04
CA THR A 29 -23.92 3.82 -6.43
C THR A 29 -24.38 2.40 -6.76
N TRP A 30 -23.59 1.40 -6.37
CA TRP A 30 -23.96 -0.01 -6.51
C TRP A 30 -25.25 -0.36 -5.76
N LEU A 31 -25.38 0.07 -4.49
CA LEU A 31 -26.58 -0.15 -3.69
C LEU A 31 -27.83 0.53 -4.28
N ALA A 32 -27.65 1.61 -5.05
CA ALA A 32 -28.72 2.28 -5.79
C ALA A 32 -29.01 1.64 -7.17
N GLY A 33 -28.32 0.55 -7.54
CA GLY A 33 -28.48 -0.15 -8.81
C GLY A 33 -27.64 0.42 -9.97
N GLY A 34 -26.78 1.41 -9.71
CA GLY A 34 -25.87 1.98 -10.71
C GLY A 34 -24.55 1.23 -10.83
N SER A 35 -23.77 1.51 -11.88
CA SER A 35 -22.43 0.94 -12.04
C SER A 35 -21.37 1.79 -11.34
N PRO A 36 -20.59 1.22 -10.40
CA PRO A 36 -19.47 1.92 -9.76
C PRO A 36 -18.39 2.41 -10.73
N TYR A 37 -18.27 1.77 -11.88
CA TYR A 37 -17.24 2.07 -12.88
C TYR A 37 -17.60 3.26 -13.79
N ASP A 38 -18.77 3.86 -13.60
CA ASP A 38 -19.14 5.12 -14.25
C ASP A 38 -18.36 6.30 -13.68
N ASP A 39 -17.85 6.19 -12.45
CA ASP A 39 -16.86 7.12 -11.90
C ASP A 39 -15.44 6.69 -12.33
N ARG A 40 -14.80 7.54 -13.13
CA ARG A 40 -13.41 7.36 -13.60
C ARG A 40 -12.38 7.35 -12.48
N HIS A 41 -12.70 7.88 -11.30
CA HIS A 41 -11.79 7.90 -10.15
C HIS A 41 -11.86 6.60 -9.33
N PHE A 42 -12.84 5.72 -9.59
CA PHE A 42 -12.93 4.42 -8.93
C PHE A 42 -11.96 3.40 -9.56
N LEU A 43 -10.76 3.32 -8.99
CA LEU A 43 -9.66 2.50 -9.49
C LEU A 43 -9.45 1.18 -8.72
N TYR A 44 -10.53 0.59 -8.20
CA TYR A 44 -10.48 -0.58 -7.34
C TYR A 44 -11.15 -1.81 -7.97
N PHE A 45 -10.82 -3.00 -7.47
CA PHE A 45 -11.43 -4.24 -7.91
C PHE A 45 -12.93 -4.30 -7.56
N PRO A 46 -13.71 -5.14 -8.27
CA PRO A 46 -15.10 -5.42 -7.93
C PRO A 46 -15.32 -5.73 -6.45
N SER A 47 -14.42 -6.52 -5.86
CA SER A 47 -14.48 -6.88 -4.43
C SER A 47 -14.36 -5.71 -3.47
N ALA A 48 -13.74 -4.60 -3.89
CA ALA A 48 -13.64 -3.40 -3.06
C ALA A 48 -15.00 -2.72 -2.88
N VAL A 49 -15.87 -2.74 -3.90
CA VAL A 49 -17.24 -2.21 -3.83
C VAL A 49 -18.02 -2.92 -2.72
N VAL A 50 -17.98 -4.26 -2.73
CA VAL A 50 -18.67 -5.08 -1.72
C VAL A 50 -18.06 -4.86 -0.33
N ALA A 51 -16.74 -4.77 -0.23
CA ALA A 51 -16.06 -4.50 1.04
C ALA A 51 -16.37 -3.10 1.61
N ALA A 52 -16.74 -2.15 0.77
CA ALA A 52 -17.11 -0.80 1.14
C ALA A 52 -18.59 -0.65 1.53
N ALA A 53 -19.43 -1.64 1.21
CA ALA A 53 -20.87 -1.61 1.50
C ALA A 53 -21.19 -1.32 2.97
N PRO A 54 -20.51 -1.90 3.99
CA PRO A 54 -20.77 -1.54 5.38
C PRO A 54 -20.53 -0.06 5.68
N GLN A 55 -19.53 0.57 5.05
CA GLN A 55 -19.28 2.00 5.22
C GLN A 55 -20.34 2.85 4.52
N ALA A 56 -20.84 2.43 3.36
CA ALA A 56 -21.91 3.12 2.64
C ALA A 56 -23.24 3.13 3.41
N LEU A 57 -23.48 2.17 4.30
CA LEU A 57 -24.66 2.16 5.16
C LEU A 57 -24.54 3.10 6.36
N LEU A 58 -23.35 3.62 6.66
CA LEU A 58 -23.14 4.52 7.79
C LEU A 58 -23.46 5.99 7.43
N PRO A 59 -23.98 6.78 8.39
CA PRO A 59 -24.08 8.22 8.26
C PRO A 59 -22.70 8.87 8.12
N ARG A 60 -22.60 9.96 7.34
CA ARG A 60 -21.35 10.69 7.09
C ARG A 60 -20.60 11.11 8.38
N PRO A 61 -21.27 11.66 9.43
CA PRO A 61 -20.57 12.03 10.67
C PRO A 61 -19.90 10.86 11.38
N VAL A 62 -20.40 9.64 11.19
CA VAL A 62 -19.78 8.43 11.73
C VAL A 62 -18.51 8.09 10.96
N LEU A 63 -18.50 8.24 9.64
CA LEU A 63 -17.33 8.01 8.79
C LEU A 63 -16.22 9.02 9.06
N ASP A 64 -16.58 10.28 9.30
CA ASP A 64 -15.64 11.36 9.63
C ASP A 64 -14.77 11.03 10.84
N VAL A 65 -15.30 10.27 11.79
CA VAL A 65 -14.57 9.79 12.98
C VAL A 65 -13.98 8.41 12.77
N ALA A 66 -14.77 7.46 12.27
CA ALA A 66 -14.38 6.06 12.21
C ALA A 66 -13.20 5.82 11.27
N VAL A 67 -13.15 6.50 10.13
CA VAL A 67 -12.11 6.27 9.11
C VAL A 67 -10.74 6.74 9.58
N PRO A 68 -10.54 7.99 10.07
CA PRO A 68 -9.24 8.40 10.61
C PRO A 68 -8.77 7.52 11.77
N VAL A 69 -9.68 7.12 12.67
CA VAL A 69 -9.37 6.20 13.78
C VAL A 69 -8.92 4.84 13.26
N ALA A 70 -9.63 4.26 12.30
CA ALA A 70 -9.28 2.98 11.69
C ALA A 70 -7.93 3.05 10.96
N VAL A 71 -7.65 4.16 10.25
CA VAL A 71 -6.39 4.36 9.55
C VAL A 71 -5.23 4.43 10.56
N VAL A 72 -5.35 5.23 11.62
CA VAL A 72 -4.32 5.33 12.67
C VAL A 72 -4.11 4.00 13.38
N ALA A 73 -5.19 3.27 13.68
CA ALA A 73 -5.09 1.93 14.27
C ALA A 73 -4.35 0.95 13.36
N ALA A 74 -4.66 0.92 12.07
CA ALA A 74 -4.00 0.07 11.10
C ALA A 74 -2.51 0.43 10.92
N LEU A 75 -2.17 1.72 10.91
CA LEU A 75 -0.77 2.19 10.91
C LEU A 75 -0.01 1.72 12.14
N ALA A 76 -0.59 1.87 13.33
CA ALA A 76 0.01 1.42 14.59
C ALA A 76 0.16 -0.11 14.65
N LEU A 77 -0.84 -0.87 14.18
CA LEU A 77 -0.78 -2.33 14.09
C LEU A 77 0.26 -2.80 13.06
N GLY A 78 0.38 -2.12 11.92
CA GLY A 78 1.42 -2.39 10.92
C GLY A 78 2.81 -2.20 11.50
N TRP A 79 3.02 -1.09 12.23
CA TRP A 79 4.26 -0.86 12.98
C TRP A 79 4.52 -1.92 14.06
N ALA A 80 3.50 -2.32 14.82
CA ALA A 80 3.63 -3.40 15.80
C ALA A 80 4.01 -4.73 15.15
N CYS A 81 3.43 -5.07 13.99
CA CYS A 81 3.80 -6.25 13.21
C CYS A 81 5.25 -6.18 12.72
N ALA A 82 5.69 -5.01 12.24
CA ALA A 82 7.07 -4.77 11.82
C ALA A 82 8.07 -4.96 12.97
N LEU A 83 7.77 -4.44 14.15
CA LEU A 83 8.60 -4.64 15.35
C LEU A 83 8.66 -6.12 15.74
N ARG A 84 7.51 -6.81 15.73
CA ARG A 84 7.42 -8.24 16.08
C ARG A 84 8.16 -9.13 15.07
N LEU A 85 8.20 -8.76 13.79
CA LEU A 85 9.01 -9.45 12.77
C LEU A 85 10.48 -9.50 13.19
N HIS A 86 11.01 -8.37 13.66
CA HIS A 86 12.40 -8.23 14.11
C HIS A 86 12.62 -8.54 15.60
N ARG A 87 11.60 -9.10 16.27
CA ARG A 87 11.60 -9.43 17.71
C ARG A 87 11.89 -8.25 18.64
N VAL A 88 11.53 -7.03 18.21
CA VAL A 88 11.65 -5.83 19.04
C VAL A 88 10.47 -5.76 20.02
N PRO A 89 10.70 -5.57 21.34
CA PRO A 89 9.63 -5.41 22.31
C PRO A 89 8.79 -4.16 22.03
N LEU A 90 7.46 -4.27 22.14
CA LEU A 90 6.53 -3.15 21.92
C LEU A 90 6.63 -2.05 22.99
N ARG A 91 7.24 -2.35 24.14
CA ARG A 91 7.55 -1.39 25.21
C ARG A 91 8.91 -0.69 25.03
N SER A 92 9.62 -0.97 23.95
CA SER A 92 10.95 -0.39 23.70
C SER A 92 10.87 1.08 23.29
N ARG A 93 11.97 1.81 23.48
CA ARG A 93 12.12 3.18 22.96
C ARG A 93 11.96 3.24 21.44
N LEU A 94 12.49 2.25 20.71
CA LEU A 94 12.30 2.16 19.26
C LEU A 94 10.82 2.06 18.89
N ALA A 95 10.03 1.29 19.63
CA ALA A 95 8.60 1.16 19.37
C ALA A 95 7.87 2.50 19.52
N ALA A 96 8.10 3.22 20.62
CA ALA A 96 7.47 4.51 20.86
C ALA A 96 8.00 5.61 19.92
N LEU A 97 9.32 5.80 19.89
CA LEU A 97 9.97 6.87 19.12
C LEU A 97 9.89 6.63 17.61
N GLY A 98 9.88 5.38 17.15
CA GLY A 98 9.71 5.06 15.73
C GLY A 98 8.31 5.40 15.24
N LEU A 99 7.28 5.10 16.03
CA LEU A 99 5.90 5.48 15.69
C LEU A 99 5.70 6.99 15.74
N LEU A 100 6.25 7.65 16.75
CA LEU A 100 6.23 9.12 16.84
C LEU A 100 7.01 9.75 15.68
N GLY A 101 8.19 9.24 15.35
CA GLY A 101 9.01 9.72 14.23
C GLY A 101 8.28 9.58 12.89
N LEU A 102 7.60 8.46 12.65
CA LEU A 102 6.75 8.28 11.47
C LEU A 102 5.58 9.27 11.46
N ALA A 103 4.89 9.45 12.58
CA ALA A 103 3.71 10.31 12.63
C ALA A 103 4.04 11.82 12.61
N ALA A 104 5.18 12.24 13.14
CA ALA A 104 5.60 13.64 13.20
C ALA A 104 6.49 14.04 12.03
N GLY A 105 7.45 13.18 11.67
CA GLY A 105 8.56 13.51 10.77
C GLY A 105 8.39 12.97 9.36
N PHE A 106 7.30 12.25 9.06
CA PHE A 106 7.07 11.71 7.73
C PHE A 106 5.69 12.15 7.23
N ALA A 107 5.68 13.18 6.36
CA ALA A 107 4.47 13.81 5.85
C ALA A 107 3.44 12.81 5.29
N PRO A 108 3.84 11.71 4.60
CA PRO A 108 2.88 10.74 4.11
C PRO A 108 2.03 10.06 5.18
N PHE A 109 2.48 9.98 6.44
CA PHE A 109 1.69 9.45 7.55
C PHE A 109 0.42 10.27 7.76
N GLY A 110 0.57 11.59 7.93
CA GLY A 110 -0.56 12.50 8.10
C GLY A 110 -1.44 12.59 6.85
N GLN A 111 -0.83 12.55 5.66
CA GLN A 111 -1.57 12.51 4.40
C GLN A 111 -2.48 11.28 4.30
N LEU A 112 -1.98 10.10 4.65
CA LEU A 112 -2.78 8.87 4.58
C LEU A 112 -3.96 8.89 5.56
N VAL A 113 -3.76 9.45 6.76
CA VAL A 113 -4.85 9.64 7.75
C VAL A 113 -5.91 10.60 7.21
N ARG A 114 -5.51 11.72 6.59
CA ARG A 114 -6.44 12.71 6.02
C ARG A 114 -7.19 12.23 4.79
N LEU A 115 -6.53 11.46 3.94
CA LEU A 115 -7.14 10.95 2.71
C LEU A 115 -8.12 9.79 2.98
N GLY A 116 -7.96 9.06 4.09
CA GLY A 116 -8.71 7.83 4.32
C GLY A 116 -8.37 6.73 3.31
N ASN A 117 -7.21 6.80 2.65
CA ASN A 117 -6.88 5.93 1.52
C ASN A 117 -6.70 4.47 1.98
N TRP A 118 -7.29 3.56 1.20
CA TRP A 118 -7.25 2.12 1.46
C TRP A 118 -5.85 1.49 1.32
N THR A 119 -4.84 2.22 0.87
CA THR A 119 -3.41 1.86 1.02
C THR A 119 -3.06 1.49 2.46
N VAL A 120 -3.75 2.03 3.45
CA VAL A 120 -3.54 1.63 4.86
C VAL A 120 -3.68 0.12 5.08
N THR A 121 -4.53 -0.56 4.30
CA THR A 121 -4.67 -2.02 4.35
C THR A 121 -3.36 -2.71 3.99
N ALA A 122 -2.59 -2.18 3.02
CA ALA A 122 -1.29 -2.68 2.64
C ALA A 122 -0.21 -2.38 3.69
N VAL A 123 -0.28 -1.22 4.36
CA VAL A 123 0.65 -0.85 5.46
C VAL A 123 0.55 -1.83 6.62
N LEU A 124 -0.64 -2.37 6.90
CA LEU A 124 -0.82 -3.45 7.87
C LEU A 124 -0.48 -4.83 7.28
N ALA A 125 -0.99 -5.13 6.09
CA ALA A 125 -0.92 -6.47 5.51
C ALA A 125 0.51 -6.90 5.19
N LEU A 126 1.38 -6.00 4.71
CA LEU A 126 2.76 -6.35 4.39
C LEU A 126 3.54 -6.85 5.63
N PRO A 127 3.72 -6.05 6.71
CA PRO A 127 4.47 -6.52 7.88
C PRO A 127 3.79 -7.72 8.57
N LEU A 128 2.46 -7.82 8.55
CA LEU A 128 1.76 -9.02 9.03
C LEU A 128 2.12 -10.25 8.19
N CYS A 129 2.09 -10.16 6.86
CA CYS A 129 2.53 -11.22 5.96
C CYS A 129 3.96 -11.67 6.26
N LEU A 130 4.90 -10.72 6.41
CA LEU A 130 6.30 -11.03 6.72
C LEU A 130 6.43 -11.70 8.09
N LEU A 131 5.68 -11.24 9.09
CA LEU A 131 5.63 -11.87 10.41
C LEU A 131 5.13 -13.32 10.31
N LEU A 132 4.10 -13.59 9.52
CA LEU A 132 3.56 -14.93 9.28
C LEU A 132 4.58 -15.82 8.56
N ALA A 133 5.18 -15.31 7.50
CA ALA A 133 6.19 -16.01 6.70
C ALA A 133 7.44 -16.35 7.54
N SER A 134 7.90 -15.43 8.39
CA SER A 134 9.04 -15.66 9.30
C SER A 134 8.79 -16.77 10.33
N ARG A 135 7.51 -17.07 10.61
CA ARG A 135 7.05 -18.16 11.49
C ARG A 135 6.67 -19.43 10.72
N GLY A 136 7.00 -19.51 9.43
CA GLY A 136 6.69 -20.65 8.57
C GLY A 136 5.23 -20.73 8.10
N ARG A 137 4.36 -19.77 8.46
CA ARG A 137 2.93 -19.76 8.13
C ARG A 137 2.65 -19.13 6.76
N TRP A 138 3.28 -19.68 5.72
CA TRP A 138 3.23 -19.09 4.37
C TRP A 138 1.84 -19.03 3.76
N VAL A 139 0.98 -20.03 3.99
CA VAL A 139 -0.40 -20.02 3.46
C VAL A 139 -1.20 -18.86 4.05
N ALA A 140 -1.11 -18.65 5.35
CA ALA A 140 -1.74 -17.49 6.01
C ALA A 140 -1.13 -16.17 5.52
N ALA A 141 0.17 -16.13 5.28
CA ALA A 141 0.83 -14.96 4.69
C ALA A 141 0.27 -14.65 3.28
N GLY A 142 0.08 -15.68 2.45
CA GLY A 142 -0.56 -15.57 1.15
C GLY A 142 -2.00 -15.07 1.24
N ALA A 143 -2.78 -15.56 2.21
CA ALA A 143 -4.15 -15.09 2.45
C ALA A 143 -4.19 -13.61 2.85
N VAL A 144 -3.31 -13.16 3.74
CA VAL A 144 -3.22 -11.75 4.16
C VAL A 144 -2.93 -10.83 2.96
N ILE A 145 -1.98 -11.20 2.11
CA ILE A 145 -1.70 -10.44 0.89
C ILE A 145 -2.86 -10.53 -0.09
N GLY A 146 -3.45 -11.71 -0.29
CA GLY A 146 -4.59 -11.90 -1.19
C GLY A 146 -5.80 -11.05 -0.80
N VAL A 147 -6.13 -10.96 0.49
CA VAL A 147 -7.20 -10.07 0.99
C VAL A 147 -6.86 -8.61 0.73
N ALA A 148 -5.63 -8.18 1.02
CA ALA A 148 -5.22 -6.80 0.74
C ALA A 148 -5.29 -6.47 -0.76
N VAL A 149 -4.84 -7.39 -1.62
CA VAL A 149 -4.94 -7.26 -3.09
C VAL A 149 -6.40 -7.19 -3.53
N ALA A 150 -7.31 -7.97 -2.93
CA ALA A 150 -8.74 -7.94 -3.25
C ALA A 150 -9.37 -6.57 -2.99
N LEU A 151 -8.86 -5.83 -2.01
CA LEU A 151 -9.30 -4.46 -1.74
C LEU A 151 -8.60 -3.48 -2.69
N LYS A 152 -7.28 -3.53 -2.77
CA LYS A 152 -6.46 -2.64 -3.62
C LYS A 152 -5.24 -3.43 -4.13
N PRO A 153 -5.00 -3.51 -5.45
CA PRO A 153 -3.94 -4.37 -6.03
C PRO A 153 -2.48 -3.90 -5.74
N LEU A 154 -2.26 -3.05 -4.74
CA LEU A 154 -0.97 -2.48 -4.40
C LEU A 154 0.07 -3.55 -4.04
N LEU A 155 -0.32 -4.60 -3.32
CA LEU A 155 0.59 -5.67 -2.88
C LEU A 155 0.75 -6.83 -3.88
N ALA A 156 0.20 -6.73 -5.09
CA ALA A 156 0.36 -7.75 -6.13
C ALA A 156 1.84 -8.14 -6.42
N PRO A 157 2.83 -7.21 -6.41
CA PRO A 157 4.24 -7.55 -6.60
C PRO A 157 4.81 -8.53 -5.57
N MET A 158 4.14 -8.70 -4.41
CA MET A 158 4.55 -9.68 -3.40
C MET A 158 4.42 -11.13 -3.88
N ALA A 159 3.67 -11.42 -4.95
CA ALA A 159 3.68 -12.73 -5.59
C ALA A 159 5.11 -13.22 -5.90
N LEU A 160 6.02 -12.31 -6.27
CA LEU A 160 7.44 -12.62 -6.52
C LEU A 160 8.15 -13.13 -5.27
N LEU A 161 7.84 -12.62 -4.07
CA LEU A 161 8.42 -13.16 -2.83
C LEU A 161 8.01 -14.63 -2.62
N PHE A 162 6.74 -14.96 -2.85
CA PHE A 162 6.25 -16.34 -2.71
C PHE A 162 6.86 -17.26 -3.78
N LEU A 163 7.08 -16.74 -4.99
CA LEU A 163 7.79 -17.42 -6.07
C LEU A 163 9.26 -17.68 -5.71
N PHE A 164 9.98 -16.66 -5.24
CA PHE A 164 11.37 -16.77 -4.78
C PHE A 164 11.50 -17.79 -3.64
N ALA A 165 10.50 -17.82 -2.75
CA ALA A 165 10.42 -18.77 -1.65
C ALA A 165 9.91 -20.17 -2.06
N ARG A 166 9.51 -20.37 -3.32
CA ARG A 166 8.92 -21.60 -3.87
C ARG A 166 7.73 -22.10 -3.06
N ARG A 167 6.90 -21.18 -2.56
CA ARG A 167 5.73 -21.48 -1.72
C ARG A 167 4.46 -21.52 -2.57
N TRP A 168 4.38 -22.49 -3.47
CA TRP A 168 3.29 -22.61 -4.47
C TRP A 168 1.89 -22.61 -3.87
N ARG A 169 1.67 -23.32 -2.75
CA ARG A 169 0.36 -23.31 -2.06
C ARG A 169 -0.03 -21.92 -1.56
N ALA A 170 0.93 -21.18 -1.01
CA ALA A 170 0.70 -19.82 -0.53
C ALA A 170 0.52 -18.83 -1.68
N LEU A 171 1.27 -19.01 -2.77
CA LEU A 171 1.11 -18.24 -4.00
C LEU A 171 -0.27 -18.48 -4.62
N ALA A 172 -0.75 -19.73 -4.65
CA ALA A 172 -2.09 -20.05 -5.11
C ALA A 172 -3.15 -19.34 -4.25
N VAL A 173 -3.03 -19.36 -2.92
CA VAL A 173 -3.96 -18.62 -2.05
C VAL A 173 -3.90 -17.11 -2.29
N LEU A 174 -2.71 -16.53 -2.44
CA LEU A 174 -2.55 -15.11 -2.74
C LEU A 174 -3.30 -14.70 -4.01
N VAL A 175 -3.31 -15.56 -5.04
CA VAL A 175 -3.99 -15.31 -6.32
C VAL A 175 -5.48 -15.64 -6.26
N LEU A 176 -5.85 -16.76 -5.66
CA LEU A 176 -7.23 -17.25 -5.63
C LEU A 176 -8.14 -16.39 -4.77
N VAL A 177 -7.65 -15.83 -3.65
CA VAL A 177 -8.47 -14.97 -2.78
C VAL A 177 -9.01 -13.73 -3.51
N PRO A 178 -8.19 -12.87 -4.13
CA PRO A 178 -8.70 -11.70 -4.86
C PRO A 178 -9.50 -12.09 -6.10
N ALA A 179 -9.13 -13.17 -6.79
CA ALA A 179 -9.88 -13.67 -7.94
C ALA A 179 -11.28 -14.13 -7.54
N ALA A 180 -11.40 -14.99 -6.54
CA ALA A 180 -12.68 -15.49 -6.05
C ALA A 180 -13.55 -14.36 -5.49
N ALA A 181 -12.95 -13.43 -4.72
CA ALA A 181 -13.67 -12.27 -4.21
C ALA A 181 -14.20 -11.37 -5.34
N SER A 182 -13.37 -11.11 -6.36
CA SER A 182 -13.76 -10.27 -7.51
C SER A 182 -14.82 -10.94 -8.38
N VAL A 183 -14.69 -12.25 -8.66
CA VAL A 183 -15.70 -13.01 -9.41
C VAL A 183 -17.02 -13.04 -8.63
N THR A 184 -16.97 -13.29 -7.33
CA THR A 184 -18.18 -13.30 -6.49
C THR A 184 -18.84 -11.92 -6.49
N ALA A 185 -18.06 -10.84 -6.33
CA ALA A 185 -18.58 -9.47 -6.40
C ALA A 185 -19.16 -9.13 -7.79
N ALA A 186 -18.52 -9.60 -8.86
CA ALA A 186 -18.98 -9.40 -10.23
C ALA A 186 -20.38 -9.97 -10.49
N LEU A 187 -20.79 -11.04 -9.79
CA LEU A 187 -22.14 -11.60 -9.90
C LEU A 187 -23.24 -10.65 -9.42
N PHE A 188 -22.90 -9.64 -8.62
CA PHE A 188 -23.85 -8.68 -8.04
C PHE A 188 -23.75 -7.27 -8.65
N LEU A 189 -22.78 -7.03 -9.54
CA LEU A 189 -22.55 -5.71 -10.11
C LEU A 189 -23.33 -5.53 -11.43
N PRO A 190 -23.96 -4.37 -11.67
CA PRO A 190 -24.67 -4.08 -12.92
C PRO A 190 -23.78 -4.10 -14.18
N ASP A 191 -22.52 -3.66 -14.06
CA ASP A 191 -21.48 -3.79 -15.10
C ASP A 191 -20.16 -4.27 -14.47
N PRO A 192 -19.96 -5.59 -14.33
CA PRO A 192 -18.75 -6.14 -13.75
C PRO A 192 -17.54 -6.02 -14.70
N THR A 193 -17.79 -5.84 -15.99
CA THR A 193 -16.73 -5.73 -17.00
C THR A 193 -16.11 -4.34 -17.06
N GLY A 194 -16.76 -3.33 -16.47
CA GLY A 194 -16.27 -1.96 -16.36
C GLY A 194 -14.84 -1.87 -15.82
N PHE A 195 -14.47 -2.74 -14.87
CA PHE A 195 -13.08 -2.84 -14.40
C PHE A 195 -12.10 -3.15 -15.53
N LEU A 196 -12.43 -4.12 -16.39
CA LEU A 196 -11.55 -4.57 -17.49
C LEU A 196 -11.58 -3.62 -18.68
N THR A 197 -12.72 -3.03 -18.97
CA THR A 197 -12.91 -2.18 -20.16
C THR A 197 -12.53 -0.72 -19.93
N ARG A 198 -12.64 -0.23 -18.69
CA ARG A 198 -12.39 1.18 -18.34
C ARG A 198 -11.22 1.33 -17.36
N THR A 199 -11.30 0.67 -16.20
CA THR A 199 -10.31 0.88 -15.12
C THR A 199 -8.93 0.33 -15.44
N LEU A 200 -8.82 -0.88 -15.99
CA LEU A 200 -7.54 -1.51 -16.27
C LEU A 200 -6.77 -0.77 -17.39
N PRO A 201 -7.36 -0.41 -18.55
CA PRO A 201 -6.69 0.41 -19.54
C PRO A 201 -6.24 1.75 -18.98
N PHE A 202 -7.04 2.35 -18.09
CA PHE A 202 -6.73 3.60 -17.42
C PHE A 202 -5.49 3.48 -16.51
N LEU A 203 -5.39 2.41 -15.70
CA LEU A 203 -4.22 2.14 -14.86
C LEU A 203 -2.94 1.90 -15.70
N VAL A 204 -3.07 1.43 -16.93
CA VAL A 204 -1.93 1.20 -17.84
C VAL A 204 -1.51 2.50 -18.53
N ARG A 205 -2.46 3.30 -19.03
CA ARG A 205 -2.15 4.50 -19.82
C ARG A 205 -1.87 5.73 -18.95
N GLY A 206 -2.65 5.94 -17.88
CA GLY A 206 -2.50 7.09 -16.99
C GLY A 206 -2.91 8.42 -17.62
N ASP A 207 -3.92 8.42 -18.50
CA ASP A 207 -4.25 9.58 -19.34
C ASP A 207 -4.96 10.74 -18.62
N ASP A 208 -5.27 10.63 -17.33
CA ASP A 208 -6.02 11.65 -16.60
C ASP A 208 -5.12 12.78 -16.06
N ALA A 209 -5.45 14.02 -16.42
CA ALA A 209 -4.69 15.21 -16.04
C ALA A 209 -4.69 15.45 -14.51
N PHE A 210 -5.75 15.06 -13.80
CA PHE A 210 -5.84 15.22 -12.35
C PHE A 210 -4.93 14.21 -11.64
N LEU A 211 -4.92 12.94 -12.05
CA LEU A 211 -4.03 11.94 -11.43
C LEU A 211 -2.56 12.19 -11.70
N ARG A 212 -2.20 12.74 -12.87
CA ARG A 212 -0.82 13.12 -13.17
C ARG A 212 -0.24 14.04 -12.11
N LEU A 213 -1.01 14.97 -11.53
CA LEU A 213 -0.52 15.89 -10.50
C LEU A 213 0.03 15.18 -9.26
N TYR A 214 -0.55 14.03 -8.92
CA TYR A 214 -0.21 13.26 -7.72
C TYR A 214 0.70 12.06 -8.02
N GLU A 215 0.93 11.75 -9.30
CA GLU A 215 1.77 10.64 -9.72
C GLU A 215 3.26 10.96 -9.53
N ALA A 216 3.95 10.10 -8.77
CA ALA A 216 5.36 10.19 -8.42
C ALA A 216 6.25 9.22 -9.22
N SER A 217 5.73 8.57 -10.27
CA SER A 217 6.51 7.66 -11.11
C SER A 217 7.55 8.44 -11.93
N PRO A 218 8.72 7.84 -12.27
CA PRO A 218 9.68 8.43 -13.20
C PRO A 218 9.05 8.91 -14.51
N ALA A 219 8.06 8.17 -15.02
CA ALA A 219 7.36 8.53 -16.26
C ALA A 219 6.50 9.80 -16.13
N ALA A 220 6.04 10.14 -14.93
CA ALA A 220 5.32 11.39 -14.67
C ALA A 220 6.26 12.55 -14.27
N VAL A 221 7.33 12.25 -13.52
CA VAL A 221 8.23 13.28 -12.94
C VAL A 221 9.31 13.72 -13.92
N LEU A 222 10.00 12.79 -14.60
CA LEU A 222 11.14 13.13 -15.46
C LEU A 222 10.75 14.02 -16.66
N PRO A 223 9.58 13.87 -17.31
CA PRO A 223 9.17 14.80 -18.36
C PRO A 223 9.02 16.25 -17.90
N ARG A 224 8.67 16.48 -16.62
CA ARG A 224 8.63 17.84 -16.03
C ARG A 224 10.01 18.47 -15.93
N LEU A 225 11.06 17.65 -15.97
CA LEU A 225 12.47 18.07 -15.98
C LEU A 225 13.07 18.10 -17.39
N GLY A 226 12.25 17.95 -18.44
CA GLY A 226 12.69 17.99 -19.84
C GLY A 226 13.16 16.65 -20.42
N VAL A 227 13.01 15.52 -19.70
CA VAL A 227 13.36 14.20 -20.22
C VAL A 227 12.27 13.71 -21.18
N PRO A 228 12.60 13.25 -22.40
CA PRO A 228 11.60 12.69 -23.32
C PRO A 228 10.81 11.54 -22.68
N GLU A 229 9.49 11.48 -22.90
CA GLU A 229 8.60 10.50 -22.23
C GLU A 229 9.05 9.05 -22.43
N ALA A 230 9.42 8.68 -23.66
CA ALA A 230 9.91 7.33 -23.96
C ALA A 230 11.17 6.97 -23.16
N LEU A 231 12.09 7.93 -22.98
CA LEU A 231 13.29 7.75 -22.17
C LEU A 231 12.95 7.66 -20.68
N ALA A 232 12.02 8.47 -20.18
CA ALA A 232 11.55 8.41 -18.80
C ALA A 232 10.93 7.05 -18.45
N VAL A 233 10.11 6.50 -19.36
CA VAL A 233 9.54 5.16 -19.23
C VAL A 233 10.63 4.09 -19.25
N LEU A 234 11.58 4.16 -20.18
CA LEU A 234 12.69 3.21 -20.25
C LEU A 234 13.54 3.22 -18.97
N LEU A 235 13.88 4.39 -18.44
CA LEU A 235 14.63 4.53 -17.19
C LEU A 235 13.86 3.94 -16.00
N GLY A 236 12.55 4.19 -15.92
CA GLY A 236 11.68 3.58 -14.91
C GLY A 236 11.67 2.04 -14.98
N LEU A 237 11.55 1.48 -16.18
CA LEU A 237 11.59 0.02 -16.41
C LEU A 237 12.94 -0.59 -16.03
N LEU A 238 14.05 0.03 -16.43
CA LEU A 238 15.40 -0.43 -16.10
C LEU A 238 15.64 -0.40 -14.59
N ALA A 239 15.24 0.69 -13.92
CA ALA A 239 15.37 0.83 -12.48
C ALA A 239 14.49 -0.19 -11.73
N ALA A 240 13.26 -0.42 -12.18
CA ALA A 240 12.38 -1.44 -11.63
C ALA A 240 12.98 -2.84 -11.79
N ALA A 241 13.49 -3.19 -12.96
CA ALA A 241 14.16 -4.46 -13.23
C ALA A 241 15.39 -4.64 -12.33
N ALA A 242 16.25 -3.61 -12.22
CA ALA A 242 17.39 -3.62 -11.31
C ALA A 242 16.97 -3.85 -9.85
N GLY A 243 15.90 -3.20 -9.39
CA GLY A 243 15.39 -3.41 -8.04
C GLY A 243 14.83 -4.82 -7.80
N VAL A 244 14.24 -5.48 -8.81
CA VAL A 244 13.80 -6.88 -8.72
C VAL A 244 15.00 -7.82 -8.65
N VAL A 245 16.05 -7.56 -9.44
CA VAL A 245 17.32 -8.29 -9.35
C VAL A 245 17.93 -8.12 -7.95
N CYS A 246 18.00 -6.89 -7.43
CA CYS A 246 18.46 -6.60 -6.08
C CYS A 246 17.62 -7.34 -5.03
N ALA A 247 16.29 -7.42 -5.19
CA ALA A 247 15.42 -8.18 -4.29
C ALA A 247 15.74 -9.68 -4.34
N TYR A 248 15.93 -10.25 -5.53
CA TYR A 248 16.29 -11.66 -5.68
C TYR A 248 17.66 -11.98 -5.07
N LEU A 249 18.66 -11.12 -5.32
CA LEU A 249 19.98 -11.24 -4.69
C LEU A 249 19.88 -11.11 -3.18
N ARG A 250 19.06 -10.18 -2.68
CA ARG A 250 18.84 -9.98 -1.25
C ARG A 250 18.20 -11.20 -0.59
N TRP A 251 17.25 -11.83 -1.28
CA TRP A 251 16.58 -13.06 -0.86
C TRP A 251 17.57 -14.23 -0.71
N ARG A 252 18.44 -14.41 -1.71
CA ARG A 252 19.48 -15.46 -1.76
C ARG A 252 20.67 -15.16 -0.85
N GLY A 253 20.87 -13.89 -0.52
CA GLY A 253 22.00 -13.41 0.27
C GLY A 253 21.97 -13.81 1.75
N PRO A 254 23.07 -13.57 2.47
CA PRO A 254 23.20 -13.94 3.87
C PRO A 254 22.40 -13.02 4.82
N GLY A 255 22.45 -13.35 6.10
CA GLY A 255 21.93 -12.53 7.19
C GLY A 255 20.60 -13.02 7.77
N PRO A 256 20.07 -12.36 8.81
CA PRO A 256 18.89 -12.81 9.54
C PRO A 256 17.63 -12.84 8.67
N THR A 257 16.87 -13.93 8.73
CA THR A 257 15.63 -14.12 7.92
C THR A 257 14.65 -12.94 8.02
N PRO A 258 14.34 -12.35 9.19
CA PRO A 258 13.45 -11.19 9.28
C PRO A 258 13.93 -9.99 8.46
N LEU A 259 15.24 -9.71 8.51
CA LEU A 259 15.85 -8.62 7.75
C LEU A 259 15.82 -8.90 6.25
N ARG A 260 16.12 -10.14 5.83
CA ARG A 260 16.04 -10.53 4.41
C ARG A 260 14.63 -10.38 3.87
N LEU A 261 13.62 -10.81 4.62
CA LEU A 261 12.21 -10.67 4.25
C LEU A 261 11.81 -9.20 4.08
N ALA A 262 12.12 -8.36 5.07
CA ALA A 262 11.81 -6.93 5.02
C ALA A 262 12.47 -6.22 3.83
N GLU A 263 13.77 -6.43 3.62
CA GLU A 263 14.52 -5.76 2.54
C GLU A 263 14.16 -6.31 1.16
N THR A 264 13.92 -7.62 1.02
CA THR A 264 13.43 -8.21 -0.24
C THR A 264 12.06 -7.65 -0.61
N SER A 265 11.12 -7.63 0.33
CA SER A 265 9.78 -7.09 0.10
C SER A 265 9.80 -5.60 -0.20
N ALA A 266 10.60 -4.82 0.52
CA ALA A 266 10.74 -3.40 0.26
C ALA A 266 11.29 -3.15 -1.15
N ALA A 267 12.33 -3.87 -1.56
CA ALA A 267 12.89 -3.74 -2.91
C ALA A 267 11.87 -4.10 -4.01
N LEU A 268 11.11 -5.19 -3.85
CA LEU A 268 10.04 -5.56 -4.78
C LEU A 268 8.95 -4.48 -4.88
N MET A 269 8.54 -3.92 -3.73
CA MET A 269 7.52 -2.88 -3.70
C MET A 269 8.01 -1.57 -4.31
N LEU A 270 9.22 -1.13 -3.96
CA LEU A 270 9.84 0.06 -4.55
C LEU A 270 10.03 -0.10 -6.06
N SER A 271 10.47 -1.27 -6.54
CA SER A 271 10.52 -1.57 -7.97
C SER A 271 9.17 -1.39 -8.65
N ALA A 272 8.08 -1.85 -8.03
CA ALA A 272 6.75 -1.68 -8.59
C ALA A 272 6.32 -0.21 -8.61
N PHE A 273 6.63 0.56 -7.56
CA PHE A 273 6.28 1.98 -7.48
C PHE A 273 6.99 2.85 -8.53
N LEU A 274 8.10 2.37 -9.11
CA LEU A 274 8.79 3.02 -10.23
C LEU A 274 8.06 2.88 -11.56
N VAL A 275 7.10 1.97 -11.69
CA VAL A 275 6.41 1.69 -12.96
C VAL A 275 4.90 1.66 -12.84
N SER A 276 4.35 1.54 -11.64
CA SER A 276 2.91 1.57 -11.39
C SER A 276 2.34 2.97 -11.63
N ARG A 277 1.20 3.04 -12.33
CA ARG A 277 0.43 4.28 -12.49
C ARG A 277 -0.96 4.10 -11.86
N PRO A 278 -1.40 4.95 -10.93
CA PRO A 278 -0.64 6.00 -10.24
C PRO A 278 0.30 5.44 -9.15
N SER A 279 1.44 6.12 -8.94
CA SER A 279 2.35 5.91 -7.81
C SER A 279 2.25 7.11 -6.87
N TYR A 280 1.88 6.90 -5.60
CA TYR A 280 1.68 8.01 -4.65
C TYR A 280 2.73 7.99 -3.54
N ASN A 281 3.09 9.16 -3.01
CA ASN A 281 4.07 9.29 -1.91
C ASN A 281 3.69 8.46 -0.67
N HIS A 282 2.40 8.34 -0.35
CA HIS A 282 1.92 7.54 0.78
C HIS A 282 2.14 6.03 0.61
N TYR A 283 2.52 5.54 -0.58
CA TYR A 283 2.93 4.14 -0.77
C TYR A 283 4.24 3.82 -0.04
N LEU A 284 5.09 4.82 0.23
CA LEU A 284 6.32 4.62 1.01
C LEU A 284 6.04 4.12 2.44
N LEU A 285 4.86 4.41 3.00
CA LEU A 285 4.44 3.86 4.30
C LEU A 285 4.27 2.34 4.29
N VAL A 286 4.13 1.71 3.12
CA VAL A 286 4.06 0.25 3.02
C VAL A 286 5.41 -0.37 3.37
N VAL A 287 6.51 0.24 2.90
CA VAL A 287 7.86 -0.32 3.01
C VAL A 287 8.67 0.24 4.17
N LEU A 288 8.40 1.48 4.58
CA LEU A 288 9.21 2.18 5.57
C LEU A 288 9.14 1.54 6.98
N PRO A 289 7.95 1.17 7.52
CA PRO A 289 7.85 0.52 8.82
C PRO A 289 8.68 -0.78 8.95
N PRO A 290 8.59 -1.79 8.05
CA PRO A 290 9.42 -2.99 8.17
C PRO A 290 10.92 -2.74 8.01
N LEU A 291 11.34 -1.71 7.26
CA LEU A 291 12.75 -1.31 7.15
C LEU A 291 13.25 -0.64 8.45
N LEU A 292 12.51 0.33 8.99
CA LEU A 292 12.87 1.04 10.22
C LEU A 292 12.89 0.11 11.44
N ALA A 293 11.96 -0.83 11.53
CA ALA A 293 11.94 -1.80 12.62
C ALA A 293 13.16 -2.76 12.59
N GLY A 294 13.88 -2.83 11.45
CA GLY A 294 15.12 -3.59 11.29
C GLY A 294 16.36 -2.92 11.88
N LEU A 295 16.26 -1.68 12.39
CA LEU A 295 17.38 -0.91 12.97
C LEU A 295 18.27 -1.67 14.00
N PRO A 296 17.77 -2.63 14.79
CA PRO A 296 18.63 -3.41 15.69
C PRO A 296 19.73 -4.21 14.98
N TYR A 297 19.54 -4.57 13.71
CA TYR A 297 20.55 -5.32 12.95
C TYR A 297 21.63 -4.38 12.40
N ALA A 298 22.90 -4.72 12.65
CA ALA A 298 24.04 -3.92 12.17
C ALA A 298 24.07 -3.74 10.64
N GLY A 299 23.62 -4.77 9.90
CA GLY A 299 23.57 -4.75 8.44
C GLY A 299 22.31 -4.11 7.83
N ALA A 300 21.39 -3.57 8.63
CA ALA A 300 20.12 -3.03 8.11
C ALA A 300 20.32 -1.80 7.23
N VAL A 301 19.53 -1.71 6.15
CA VAL A 301 19.48 -0.51 5.29
C VAL A 301 19.19 0.77 6.09
N ALA A 302 18.37 0.71 7.13
CA ALA A 302 18.06 1.85 7.99
C ALA A 302 19.26 2.43 8.76
N ARG A 303 20.41 1.71 8.79
CA ARG A 303 21.68 2.21 9.35
C ARG A 303 22.58 2.89 8.31
N ARG A 304 22.17 2.97 7.04
CA ARG A 304 22.93 3.59 5.97
C ARG A 304 22.52 5.05 5.79
N PRO A 305 23.45 5.99 5.53
CA PRO A 305 23.10 7.39 5.35
C PRO A 305 22.17 7.62 4.15
N TRP A 306 22.36 6.86 3.07
CA TRP A 306 21.54 6.92 1.86
C TRP A 306 20.05 6.66 2.10
N PHE A 307 19.73 5.81 3.07
CA PHE A 307 18.34 5.55 3.46
C PHE A 307 17.68 6.82 4.00
N TRP A 308 18.38 7.57 4.84
CA TRP A 308 17.85 8.81 5.43
C TRP A 308 17.84 9.97 4.45
N LEU A 309 18.87 10.09 3.62
CA LEU A 309 18.92 11.10 2.54
C LEU A 309 17.72 10.97 1.59
N ALA A 310 17.31 9.74 1.26
CA ALA A 310 16.15 9.49 0.41
C ALA A 310 14.80 9.93 1.03
N LEU A 311 14.73 10.12 2.36
CA LEU A 311 13.51 10.52 3.07
C LEU A 311 13.41 12.03 3.28
N VAL A 312 14.48 12.80 3.04
CA VAL A 312 14.50 14.26 3.23
C VAL A 312 13.36 14.96 2.46
N PRO A 313 13.04 14.62 1.20
CA PRO A 313 11.92 15.25 0.48
C PRO A 313 10.53 14.96 1.07
N GLN A 314 10.43 14.04 2.04
CA GLN A 314 9.18 13.61 2.67
C GLN A 314 9.00 14.17 4.09
N LEU A 315 9.94 15.00 4.55
CA LEU A 315 9.79 15.74 5.79
C LEU A 315 8.61 16.72 5.65
N PRO A 316 7.83 16.97 6.71
CA PRO A 316 6.83 18.02 6.69
C PRO A 316 7.50 19.38 6.43
N GLY A 317 6.98 20.12 5.46
CA GLY A 317 7.32 21.52 5.22
C GLY A 317 6.48 22.47 6.06
#